data_AF-A0A2Z5EFQ1-F1
#
_entry.id   AF-A0A2Z5EFQ1-F1
#
_cell.length_a   1.000
_cell.length_b   1.000
_cell.length_c   1.000
_cell.angle_alpha   90.00
_cell.angle_beta   90.00
_cell.angle_gamma   90.00
#
_symmetry.space_group_name_H-M   'P 1'
#
loop_
_entity.id
_entity.type
_entity.pdbx_description
1 polymer ?
#
loop_
_entity_poly.entity_id
_entity_poly.type
_entity_poly.pdbx_seq_one_letter_code
_entity_poly.pdbx_strand_id
1 'polypeptide(L)'
;MTPHFRPGRAGGAVSLDIAAARPGDLFLKTIIHVLALCTALLPIGAAGAAEPAASVPRSAGKNYAAGALPDRIVLTPGADPTQAMAVSFRTDLRQPGAEAQIVEAVDSPTLDRNARALSGTNTKADTSSGAAIYHHVDFTGLKPDTVYAYRLKGAGGWSEWLQFRTASKAFRPFRALYLADVQNGILPYASRVIRQAFHAGGDIDLVVHTGDQVAQRDDLDHDDEWGEWNEAGGYNYAIVPQLPAAGNHEYIEHELPDGSEQKHLGLYWDRQFKLPGNGVPGLEATTYFVDYQGVRFVVLDGTAAADMGKVAEQTLWLDKTLAASKARWNVVVVHHPIFTCARPADISAIQDAWKPVIEKRKVDLVLQGHDHCCSRVTNPAGRAAADAAHAENRPQGPVYVVSVVGSKMYGLNDRARTQPDKAAADTQLYQLIDFGETALRYRAYTATGRLYDAFDLTRASTGGNRFSVPDAATVPARFCEGTLGPDGAACLGRAK
;
A
#
# COMPACT_ATOMS: atom_id res chain seq x y z
N MET A 1 -29.47 39.74 -45.75
CA MET A 1 -30.45 38.65 -45.83
C MET A 1 -30.99 38.39 -44.42
N THR A 2 -32.10 39.06 -44.14
CA THR A 2 -33.12 38.80 -43.10
C THR A 2 -33.81 37.43 -43.35
N PRO A 3 -34.64 36.83 -42.46
CA PRO A 3 -35.51 37.50 -41.46
C PRO A 3 -35.63 36.77 -40.07
N HIS A 4 -36.02 37.47 -38.98
CA HIS A 4 -37.35 37.49 -38.29
C HIS A 4 -37.65 36.31 -37.33
N PHE A 5 -37.86 36.51 -36.01
CA PHE A 5 -38.94 37.16 -35.22
C PHE A 5 -39.89 36.11 -34.58
N ARG A 6 -39.75 35.92 -33.25
CA ARG A 6 -40.76 35.99 -32.15
C ARG A 6 -42.15 35.26 -32.25
N PRO A 7 -42.92 35.15 -31.13
CA PRO A 7 -43.63 33.94 -30.67
C PRO A 7 -45.18 34.02 -30.71
N GLY A 8 -45.87 32.95 -30.33
CA GLY A 8 -47.30 32.95 -29.93
C GLY A 8 -47.79 31.51 -29.61
N ARG A 9 -48.23 31.18 -28.40
CA ARG A 9 -49.53 31.40 -27.72
C ARG A 9 -50.65 30.41 -28.11
N ALA A 10 -51.18 29.78 -27.05
CA ALA A 10 -52.60 29.47 -26.78
C ALA A 10 -53.25 28.19 -27.34
N GLY A 11 -53.82 27.41 -26.41
CA GLY A 11 -55.26 27.12 -26.40
C GLY A 11 -55.68 25.70 -26.73
N GLY A 12 -56.51 25.10 -25.86
CA GLY A 12 -57.35 23.95 -26.22
C GLY A 12 -57.65 22.99 -25.08
N ALA A 13 -58.62 23.33 -24.23
CA ALA A 13 -59.35 22.39 -23.37
C ALA A 13 -60.55 21.81 -24.14
N VAL A 14 -61.05 20.63 -23.70
CA VAL A 14 -62.45 20.12 -23.69
C VAL A 14 -62.34 18.62 -23.27
N SER A 15 -62.72 18.19 -22.04
CA SER A 15 -64.07 17.74 -21.58
C SER A 15 -64.68 16.63 -22.46
N LEU A 16 -65.46 15.64 -22.05
CA LEU A 16 -66.22 15.19 -20.88
C LEU A 16 -66.54 13.69 -21.26
N ASP A 17 -66.79 12.73 -20.37
CA ASP A 17 -68.14 12.48 -19.89
C ASP A 17 -68.18 11.36 -18.83
N ILE A 18 -69.12 11.56 -17.92
CA ILE A 18 -69.52 10.70 -16.81
C ILE A 18 -70.83 10.00 -17.22
N ALA A 19 -70.99 8.71 -16.89
CA ALA A 19 -72.32 8.14 -16.70
C ALA A 19 -72.29 7.03 -15.63
N ALA A 20 -73.30 7.05 -14.76
CA ALA A 20 -73.46 6.25 -13.55
C ALA A 20 -74.72 5.37 -13.63
N ALA A 21 -74.90 4.53 -12.58
CA ALA A 21 -76.14 3.87 -12.12
C ALA A 21 -76.49 2.53 -12.83
N ARG A 22 -77.01 1.45 -12.20
CA ARG A 22 -77.58 1.15 -10.87
C ARG A 22 -77.87 -0.40 -10.75
N PRO A 23 -78.55 -0.97 -9.71
CA PRO A 23 -78.15 -2.21 -9.02
C PRO A 23 -79.20 -3.36 -9.02
N GLY A 24 -78.90 -4.44 -8.28
CA GLY A 24 -79.83 -5.48 -7.80
C GLY A 24 -79.68 -6.83 -8.51
N ASP A 25 -79.96 -8.00 -7.94
CA ASP A 25 -80.35 -8.44 -6.59
C ASP A 25 -80.43 -10.00 -6.64
N LEU A 26 -80.59 -10.66 -5.48
CA LEU A 26 -81.12 -12.02 -5.23
C LEU A 26 -80.24 -13.31 -5.02
N PHE A 27 -80.27 -13.75 -3.74
CA PHE A 27 -80.69 -15.07 -3.18
C PHE A 27 -79.77 -16.34 -3.10
N LEU A 28 -79.41 -16.66 -1.85
CA LEU A 28 -79.76 -17.89 -1.08
C LEU A 28 -79.09 -19.25 -1.42
N LYS A 29 -78.21 -19.76 -0.53
CA LYS A 29 -78.42 -20.90 0.39
C LYS A 29 -77.11 -21.42 1.04
N THR A 30 -77.27 -21.88 2.27
CA THR A 30 -76.33 -22.27 3.33
C THR A 30 -75.68 -23.67 3.15
N ILE A 31 -74.61 -23.93 3.93
CA ILE A 31 -74.04 -25.22 4.42
C ILE A 31 -72.71 -25.62 3.72
N ILE A 32 -71.51 -25.31 4.23
CA ILE A 32 -70.72 -25.86 5.38
C ILE A 32 -69.63 -26.86 4.90
N HIS A 33 -68.36 -26.50 5.19
CA HIS A 33 -67.11 -27.30 5.27
C HIS A 33 -66.48 -27.76 3.94
N VAL A 34 -65.17 -27.69 3.65
CA VAL A 34 -63.91 -27.33 4.32
C VAL A 34 -62.89 -27.12 3.19
N LEU A 35 -62.15 -25.99 3.17
CA LEU A 35 -60.75 -25.94 2.74
C LEU A 35 -60.16 -24.59 3.17
N ALA A 36 -59.36 -24.61 4.24
CA ALA A 36 -58.60 -23.46 4.70
C ALA A 36 -57.48 -23.17 3.70
N LEU A 37 -57.65 -22.09 2.91
CA LEU A 37 -56.53 -21.45 2.22
C LEU A 37 -55.91 -20.47 3.22
N CYS A 38 -54.85 -20.90 3.92
CA CYS A 38 -54.01 -19.99 4.69
C CYS A 38 -53.23 -19.09 3.72
N THR A 39 -53.79 -17.93 3.38
CA THR A 39 -52.99 -16.78 2.94
C THR A 39 -52.26 -16.23 4.16
N ALA A 40 -51.08 -16.79 4.44
CA ALA A 40 -50.12 -16.13 5.30
C ALA A 40 -49.68 -14.84 4.59
N LEU A 41 -50.16 -13.71 5.08
CA LEU A 41 -49.56 -12.40 4.86
C LEU A 41 -48.10 -12.49 5.35
N LEU A 42 -47.18 -12.75 4.41
CA LEU A 42 -45.77 -12.55 4.64
C LEU A 42 -45.56 -11.07 5.01
N PRO A 43 -44.95 -10.74 6.16
CA PRO A 43 -44.47 -9.39 6.34
C PRO A 43 -43.44 -9.16 5.24
N ILE A 44 -43.65 -8.13 4.42
CA ILE A 44 -42.60 -7.57 3.59
C ILE A 44 -41.53 -7.14 4.59
N GLY A 45 -40.51 -7.99 4.74
CA GLY A 45 -39.34 -7.67 5.53
C GLY A 45 -38.77 -6.41 4.95
N ALA A 46 -38.88 -5.31 5.69
CA ALA A 46 -38.10 -4.12 5.42
C ALA A 46 -36.66 -4.60 5.28
N ALA A 47 -36.08 -4.42 4.08
CA ALA A 47 -34.66 -4.61 3.88
C ALA A 47 -33.99 -3.76 4.96
N GLY A 48 -33.41 -4.42 5.97
CA GLY A 48 -32.67 -3.74 7.01
C GLY A 48 -31.60 -2.94 6.30
N ALA A 49 -31.72 -1.61 6.36
CA ALA A 49 -30.63 -0.75 5.98
C ALA A 49 -29.41 -1.24 6.75
N ALA A 50 -28.39 -1.69 6.02
CA ALA A 50 -27.13 -2.06 6.63
C ALA A 50 -26.71 -0.89 7.51
N GLU A 51 -26.45 -1.14 8.80
CA GLU A 51 -25.90 -0.11 9.68
C GLU A 51 -24.69 0.50 8.98
N PRO A 52 -24.57 1.84 8.93
CA PRO A 52 -23.35 2.45 8.43
C PRO A 52 -22.22 1.87 9.28
N ALA A 53 -21.28 1.13 8.65
CA ALA A 53 -20.25 0.48 9.45
C ALA A 53 -19.61 1.55 10.34
N ALA A 54 -19.52 1.25 11.63
CA ALA A 54 -18.95 2.15 12.62
C ALA A 54 -17.69 2.77 12.02
N SER A 55 -17.58 4.09 12.06
CA SER A 55 -16.36 4.77 11.65
C SER A 55 -15.21 4.08 12.37
N VAL A 56 -14.20 3.63 11.62
CA VAL A 56 -12.99 3.05 12.23
C VAL A 56 -12.50 4.09 13.23
N PRO A 57 -12.41 3.76 14.53
CA PRO A 57 -11.98 4.74 15.51
C PRO A 57 -10.59 5.23 15.12
N ARG A 58 -10.48 6.50 14.71
CA ARG A 58 -9.19 7.21 14.73
C ARG A 58 -8.78 7.34 16.19
N SER A 59 -7.49 7.43 16.49
CA SER A 59 -7.05 7.79 17.85
C SER A 59 -7.40 9.26 18.10
N ALA A 60 -8.68 9.57 18.33
CA ALA A 60 -9.15 10.92 18.58
C ALA A 60 -8.36 11.50 19.78
N GLY A 61 -7.67 12.63 19.56
CA GLY A 61 -7.09 13.42 20.64
C GLY A 61 -5.66 13.07 21.09
N LYS A 62 -4.83 12.40 20.27
CA LYS A 62 -3.37 12.45 20.49
C LYS A 62 -2.77 13.71 19.85
N ASN A 63 -2.17 14.56 20.68
CA ASN A 63 -1.42 15.73 20.21
C ASN A 63 -0.04 15.27 19.70
N TYR A 64 0.19 15.35 18.39
CA TYR A 64 1.50 15.08 17.76
C TYR A 64 2.32 16.36 17.56
N ALA A 65 2.16 17.36 18.43
CA ALA A 65 2.97 18.57 18.39
C ALA A 65 4.46 18.26 18.47
N ALA A 66 5.25 18.96 17.65
CA ALA A 66 6.68 18.77 17.61
C ALA A 66 7.36 19.16 18.94
N GLY A 67 8.29 18.33 19.39
CA GLY A 67 9.02 18.52 20.64
C GLY A 67 10.42 19.12 20.47
N ALA A 68 11.09 19.30 21.60
CA ALA A 68 12.48 19.81 21.65
C ALA A 68 13.52 18.79 21.17
N LEU A 69 13.20 17.49 21.24
CA LEU A 69 14.03 16.40 20.72
C LEU A 69 13.49 15.96 19.35
N PRO A 70 14.36 15.44 18.46
CA PRO A 70 13.94 14.90 17.17
C PRO A 70 12.88 13.79 17.32
N ASP A 71 11.82 13.88 16.53
CA ASP A 71 10.81 12.83 16.35
C ASP A 71 10.59 12.52 14.86
N ARG A 72 9.71 11.56 14.56
CA ARG A 72 9.39 11.11 13.19
C ARG A 72 10.63 10.82 12.36
N ILE A 73 11.55 10.07 12.95
CA ILE A 73 12.85 9.77 12.35
C ILE A 73 12.67 8.61 11.37
N VAL A 74 12.95 8.85 10.10
CA VAL A 74 12.84 7.83 9.04
C VAL A 74 14.15 7.75 8.28
N LEU A 75 14.76 6.57 8.30
CA LEU A 75 15.95 6.25 7.51
C LEU A 75 15.53 5.78 6.11
N THR A 76 16.17 6.29 5.08
CA THR A 76 15.97 5.90 3.69
C THR A 76 17.31 5.56 3.02
N PRO A 77 17.34 4.65 2.03
CA PRO A 77 18.54 4.44 1.22
C PRO A 77 18.83 5.69 0.37
N GLY A 78 20.11 6.02 0.22
CA GLY A 78 20.55 6.95 -0.81
C GLY A 78 20.54 6.29 -2.19
N ALA A 79 20.93 7.05 -3.23
CA ALA A 79 21.01 6.51 -4.60
C ALA A 79 21.97 5.31 -4.75
N ASP A 80 23.02 5.26 -3.92
CA ASP A 80 23.86 4.07 -3.74
C ASP A 80 23.90 3.70 -2.25
N PRO A 81 23.10 2.73 -1.79
CA PRO A 81 23.03 2.34 -0.37
C PRO A 81 24.32 1.70 0.15
N THR A 82 25.30 1.41 -0.71
CA THR A 82 26.62 0.94 -0.28
C THR A 82 27.51 2.08 0.24
N GLN A 83 27.18 3.34 -0.10
CA GLN A 83 27.97 4.51 0.25
C GLN A 83 27.15 5.71 0.73
N ALA A 84 25.82 5.64 0.63
CA ALA A 84 24.92 6.74 0.95
C ALA A 84 23.61 6.25 1.59
N MET A 85 23.25 6.87 2.70
CA MET A 85 21.91 6.79 3.31
C MET A 85 21.39 8.22 3.52
N ALA A 86 20.11 8.38 3.79
CA ALA A 86 19.55 9.65 4.20
C ALA A 86 18.58 9.47 5.36
N VAL A 87 18.37 10.54 6.12
CA VAL A 87 17.43 10.55 7.22
C VAL A 87 16.56 11.79 7.17
N SER A 88 15.27 11.60 7.36
CA SER A 88 14.30 12.66 7.67
C SER A 88 13.96 12.62 9.15
N PHE A 89 13.70 13.80 9.72
CA PHE A 89 13.24 13.93 11.11
C PHE A 89 12.55 15.28 11.31
N ARG A 90 11.83 15.42 12.43
CA ARG A 90 11.11 16.64 12.77
C ARG A 90 11.51 17.16 14.15
N THR A 91 11.48 18.49 14.31
CA THR A 91 11.70 19.18 15.58
C THR A 91 10.73 20.35 15.72
N ASP A 92 10.65 20.93 16.91
CA ASP A 92 10.04 22.24 17.10
C ASP A 92 10.85 23.38 16.43
N LEU A 93 10.29 24.59 16.48
CA LEU A 93 10.85 25.79 15.84
C LEU A 93 12.18 26.29 16.43
N ARG A 94 12.60 25.78 17.60
CA ARG A 94 13.82 26.25 18.29
C ARG A 94 15.08 25.60 17.73
N GLN A 95 14.97 24.56 16.90
CA GLN A 95 16.09 23.95 16.17
C GLN A 95 16.01 24.36 14.68
N PRO A 96 16.52 25.55 14.29
CA PRO A 96 16.41 26.04 12.92
C PRO A 96 17.35 25.36 11.93
N GLY A 97 18.33 24.57 12.40
CA GLY A 97 19.31 23.87 11.56
C GLY A 97 19.06 22.37 11.53
N ALA A 98 19.20 21.76 10.36
CA ALA A 98 19.27 20.31 10.23
C ALA A 98 20.70 19.89 10.58
N GLU A 99 20.88 19.22 11.73
CA GLU A 99 22.19 18.81 12.22
C GLU A 99 22.17 17.35 12.67
N ALA A 100 23.22 16.61 12.29
CA ALA A 100 23.41 15.23 12.68
C ALA A 100 24.87 14.96 13.04
N GLN A 101 25.10 13.85 13.73
CA GLN A 101 26.40 13.24 13.89
C GLN A 101 26.35 11.80 13.40
N ILE A 102 27.42 11.35 12.74
CA ILE A 102 27.56 9.96 12.29
C ILE A 102 28.99 9.46 12.53
N VAL A 103 29.13 8.19 12.88
CA VAL A 103 30.41 7.53 13.13
C VAL A 103 30.33 6.06 12.71
N GLU A 104 31.44 5.46 12.28
CA GLU A 104 31.53 4.00 12.23
C GLU A 104 31.30 3.45 13.64
N ALA A 105 30.39 2.49 13.78
CA ALA A 105 30.03 1.97 15.09
C ALA A 105 31.23 1.27 15.76
N VAL A 106 31.36 1.47 17.07
CA VAL A 106 32.37 0.81 17.91
C VAL A 106 31.68 0.15 19.10
N ASP A 107 32.33 -0.84 19.70
CA ASP A 107 31.77 -1.61 20.81
C ASP A 107 31.73 -0.83 22.14
N SER A 108 32.58 0.19 22.28
CA SER A 108 32.63 1.05 23.47
C SER A 108 31.61 2.20 23.40
N PRO A 109 31.15 2.74 24.53
CA PRO A 109 30.21 3.87 24.58
C PRO A 109 30.87 5.23 24.25
N THR A 110 31.83 5.25 23.32
CA THR A 110 32.67 6.42 22.96
C THR A 110 32.41 6.88 21.53
N LEU A 111 31.18 6.68 21.03
CA LEU A 111 30.77 7.00 19.66
C LEU A 111 31.00 8.48 19.31
N ASP A 112 30.87 9.37 20.28
CA ASP A 112 31.04 10.82 20.15
C ASP A 112 32.48 11.24 19.81
N ARG A 113 33.50 10.46 20.20
CA ARG A 113 34.92 10.85 20.04
C ARG A 113 35.33 11.08 18.58
N ASN A 114 34.83 10.24 17.68
CA ASN A 114 35.18 10.27 16.26
C ASN A 114 33.98 10.61 15.36
N ALA A 115 32.88 11.07 15.95
CA ALA A 115 31.68 11.39 15.20
C ALA A 115 31.89 12.62 14.32
N ARG A 116 31.55 12.47 13.04
CA ARG A 116 31.55 13.56 12.07
C ARG A 116 30.23 14.33 12.20
N ALA A 117 30.33 15.64 12.37
CA ALA A 117 29.17 16.52 12.29
C ALA A 117 28.75 16.74 10.83
N LEU A 118 27.44 16.77 10.62
CA LEU A 118 26.79 16.95 9.32
C LEU A 118 25.69 17.99 9.46
N SER A 119 25.49 18.73 8.38
CA SER A 119 24.34 19.63 8.23
C SER A 119 23.51 19.21 7.03
N GLY A 120 22.25 19.61 7.03
CA GLY A 120 21.33 19.29 5.95
C GLY A 120 20.39 20.43 5.61
N THR A 121 19.25 20.08 5.03
CA THR A 121 18.20 21.03 4.65
C THR A 121 17.02 20.94 5.59
N ASN A 122 16.24 22.01 5.71
CA ASN A 122 14.98 21.94 6.43
C ASN A 122 13.87 22.76 5.78
N THR A 123 12.65 22.47 6.20
CA THR A 123 11.43 23.11 5.74
C THR A 123 10.52 23.31 6.95
N LYS A 124 10.09 24.56 7.17
CA LYS A 124 9.07 24.87 8.17
C LYS A 124 7.71 24.47 7.63
N ALA A 125 6.87 23.96 8.52
CA ALA A 125 5.52 23.53 8.20
C ALA A 125 4.58 23.94 9.32
N ASP A 126 3.49 24.59 8.96
CA ASP A 126 2.33 24.71 9.84
C ASP A 126 1.44 23.48 9.61
N THR A 127 1.22 22.71 10.66
CA THR A 127 0.42 21.48 10.64
C THR A 127 -0.74 21.58 11.63
N SER A 128 -1.70 20.68 11.53
CA SER A 128 -2.83 20.54 12.46
C SER A 128 -2.38 20.24 13.89
N SER A 129 -1.18 19.66 14.06
CA SER A 129 -0.52 19.46 15.35
C SER A 129 0.33 20.66 15.81
N GLY A 130 0.38 21.74 15.05
CA GLY A 130 1.18 22.93 15.31
C GLY A 130 2.38 23.10 14.37
N ALA A 131 3.08 24.22 14.52
CA ALA A 131 4.24 24.55 13.70
C ALA A 131 5.44 23.65 14.03
N ALA A 132 6.11 23.14 13.00
CA ALA A 132 7.26 22.26 13.10
C ALA A 132 8.31 22.57 12.04
N ILE A 133 9.52 22.01 12.23
CA ILE A 133 10.59 22.02 11.24
C ILE A 133 10.89 20.57 10.87
N TYR A 134 10.78 20.25 9.58
CA TYR A 134 11.19 18.98 9.01
C TYR A 134 12.59 19.12 8.43
N HIS A 135 13.44 18.14 8.67
CA HIS A 135 14.86 18.17 8.37
C HIS A 135 15.24 16.96 7.53
N HIS A 136 16.17 17.14 6.61
CA HIS A 136 16.84 16.07 5.88
C HIS A 136 18.34 16.18 6.04
N VAL A 137 19.00 15.05 6.29
CA VAL A 137 20.46 14.96 6.27
C VAL A 137 20.88 13.77 5.42
N ASP A 138 21.81 14.00 4.50
CA ASP A 138 22.42 12.96 3.68
C ASP A 138 23.72 12.44 4.35
N PHE A 139 23.80 11.13 4.53
CA PHE A 139 24.99 10.42 4.99
C PHE A 139 25.77 9.89 3.80
N THR A 140 26.72 10.67 3.28
CA THR A 140 27.53 10.29 2.11
C THR A 140 28.97 9.91 2.47
N GLY A 141 29.64 9.21 1.56
CA GLY A 141 31.04 8.79 1.71
C GLY A 141 31.20 7.62 2.67
N LEU A 142 30.14 6.81 2.86
CA LEU A 142 30.15 5.67 3.75
C LEU A 142 30.91 4.49 3.13
N LYS A 143 31.46 3.63 3.98
CA LYS A 143 32.02 2.34 3.57
C LYS A 143 30.90 1.32 3.37
N PRO A 144 30.97 0.46 2.34
CA PRO A 144 30.05 -0.66 2.17
C PRO A 144 30.12 -1.66 3.33
N ASP A 145 29.04 -2.40 3.57
CA ASP A 145 28.93 -3.46 4.60
C ASP A 145 29.48 -3.04 5.97
N THR A 146 29.18 -1.82 6.39
CA THR A 146 29.71 -1.22 7.63
C THR A 146 28.56 -0.74 8.50
N VAL A 147 28.65 -1.04 9.80
CA VAL A 147 27.70 -0.51 10.79
C VAL A 147 28.09 0.92 11.13
N TYR A 148 27.15 1.83 11.01
CA TYR A 148 27.27 3.21 11.43
C TYR A 148 26.31 3.48 12.58
N ALA A 149 26.71 4.36 13.50
CA ALA A 149 25.83 4.97 14.48
C ALA A 149 25.63 6.45 14.13
N TYR A 150 24.40 6.93 14.23
CA TYR A 150 24.07 8.34 14.02
C TYR A 150 23.15 8.87 15.12
N ARG A 151 23.11 10.19 15.27
CA ARG A 151 22.15 10.89 16.14
C ARG A 151 21.82 12.25 15.58
N LEU A 152 20.68 12.79 15.99
CA LEU A 152 20.08 13.98 15.41
C LEU A 152 19.96 15.08 16.46
N LYS A 153 20.15 16.32 16.05
CA LYS A 153 20.10 17.47 16.95
C LYS A 153 18.68 18.04 17.02
N GLY A 154 18.24 18.30 18.25
CA GLY A 154 17.10 19.15 18.56
C GLY A 154 17.50 20.27 19.53
N ALA A 155 16.59 21.20 19.79
CA ALA A 155 16.81 22.28 20.75
C ALA A 155 17.00 21.77 22.18
N GLY A 156 16.36 20.63 22.50
CA GLY A 156 16.47 19.95 23.79
C GLY A 156 17.70 19.07 23.96
N GLY A 157 18.52 18.88 22.92
CA GLY A 157 19.69 18.00 22.98
C GLY A 157 19.87 17.15 21.73
N TRP A 158 20.49 15.99 21.90
CA TRP A 158 20.64 14.99 20.84
C TRP A 158 19.63 13.86 21.05
N SER A 159 19.16 13.24 19.98
CA SER A 159 18.52 11.91 20.06
C SER A 159 19.49 10.88 20.64
N GLU A 160 18.99 9.70 20.96
CA GLU A 160 19.82 8.52 21.14
C GLU A 160 20.69 8.23 19.91
N TRP A 161 21.71 7.40 20.11
CA TRP A 161 22.45 6.80 19.01
C TRP A 161 21.62 5.70 18.36
N LEU A 162 21.34 5.87 17.08
CA LEU A 162 20.64 4.94 16.21
C LEU A 162 21.66 4.28 15.29
N GLN A 163 21.50 2.99 15.01
CA GLN A 163 22.47 2.24 14.19
C GLN A 163 21.84 1.70 12.91
N PHE A 164 22.61 1.70 11.83
CA PHE A 164 22.24 1.03 10.59
C PHE A 164 23.49 0.40 9.95
N ARG A 165 23.29 -0.51 9.01
CA ARG A 165 24.36 -1.09 8.19
C ARG A 165 24.19 -0.64 6.74
N THR A 166 25.27 -0.16 6.12
CA THR A 166 25.28 0.11 4.67
C THR A 166 25.23 -1.19 3.88
N ALA A 167 24.62 -1.13 2.69
CA ALA A 167 24.57 -2.31 1.82
C ALA A 167 25.99 -2.77 1.42
N SER A 168 26.16 -4.07 1.22
CA SER A 168 27.36 -4.63 0.60
C SER A 168 27.41 -4.36 -0.91
N LYS A 169 28.61 -4.14 -1.45
CA LYS A 169 28.88 -4.10 -2.89
C LYS A 169 28.70 -5.45 -3.57
N ALA A 170 29.10 -6.52 -2.88
CA ALA A 170 28.85 -7.89 -3.31
C ALA A 170 27.45 -8.33 -2.86
N PHE A 171 26.88 -9.33 -3.54
CA PHE A 171 25.66 -9.95 -3.07
C PHE A 171 25.87 -10.54 -1.66
N ARG A 172 24.97 -10.20 -0.75
CA ARG A 172 24.85 -10.83 0.57
C ARG A 172 23.38 -11.14 0.81
N PRO A 173 23.04 -12.31 1.39
CA PRO A 173 21.67 -12.58 1.76
C PRO A 173 21.15 -11.54 2.74
N PHE A 174 19.88 -11.17 2.58
CA PHE A 174 19.19 -10.25 3.49
C PHE A 174 17.69 -10.51 3.49
N ARG A 175 17.03 -9.97 4.49
CA ARG A 175 15.57 -10.03 4.64
C ARG A 175 14.95 -8.66 4.44
N ALA A 176 13.96 -8.59 3.56
CA ALA A 176 13.07 -7.44 3.45
C ALA A 176 11.74 -7.72 4.15
N LEU A 177 11.21 -6.72 4.83
CA LEU A 177 9.82 -6.66 5.28
C LEU A 177 9.00 -5.94 4.22
N TYR A 178 7.88 -6.53 3.79
CA TYR A 178 6.94 -5.90 2.89
C TYR A 178 5.63 -5.58 3.63
N LEU A 179 5.22 -4.32 3.54
CA LEU A 179 4.03 -3.74 4.12
C LEU A 179 3.21 -3.03 3.02
N ALA A 180 1.89 -3.15 3.08
CA ALA A 180 0.96 -2.56 2.12
C ALA A 180 -0.19 -1.91 2.87
N ASP A 181 -0.64 -0.73 2.43
CA ASP A 181 -1.89 -0.10 2.87
C ASP A 181 -2.02 -0.05 4.40
N VAL A 182 -1.07 0.64 5.04
CA VAL A 182 -1.05 0.80 6.51
C VAL A 182 -2.22 1.67 6.98
N GLN A 183 -2.67 2.58 6.12
CA GLN A 183 -3.76 3.51 6.33
C GLN A 183 -5.00 2.93 7.02
N ASN A 184 -5.78 3.81 7.66
CA ASN A 184 -7.00 3.51 8.40
C ASN A 184 -6.76 2.63 9.64
N GLY A 185 -6.88 3.24 10.82
CA GLY A 185 -6.68 2.54 12.09
C GLY A 185 -5.22 2.10 12.28
N ILE A 186 -4.28 3.01 12.02
CA ILE A 186 -2.85 2.73 12.04
C ILE A 186 -2.42 2.27 13.44
N LEU A 187 -2.66 3.06 14.48
CA LEU A 187 -2.35 2.62 15.84
C LEU A 187 -3.29 1.52 16.36
N PRO A 188 -4.63 1.63 16.23
CA PRO A 188 -5.53 0.61 16.79
C PRO A 188 -5.36 -0.79 16.19
N TYR A 189 -4.93 -0.89 14.93
CA TYR A 189 -4.88 -2.19 14.22
C TYR A 189 -3.56 -2.47 13.50
N ALA A 190 -3.05 -1.56 12.66
CA ALA A 190 -1.87 -1.85 11.83
C ALA A 190 -0.59 -1.99 12.66
N SER A 191 -0.46 -1.21 13.75
CA SER A 191 0.73 -1.17 14.60
C SER A 191 1.07 -2.53 15.20
N ARG A 192 0.07 -3.33 15.58
CA ARG A 192 0.29 -4.68 16.13
C ARG A 192 0.89 -5.62 15.07
N VAL A 193 0.53 -5.43 13.80
CA VAL A 193 1.02 -6.24 12.67
C VAL A 193 2.45 -5.85 12.34
N ILE A 194 2.74 -4.55 12.26
CA ILE A 194 4.09 -4.00 12.02
C ILE A 194 5.05 -4.44 13.12
N ARG A 195 4.65 -4.29 14.39
CA ARG A 195 5.48 -4.69 15.55
C ARG A 195 5.67 -6.20 15.63
N GLN A 196 4.64 -6.99 15.31
CA GLN A 196 4.77 -8.44 15.19
C GLN A 196 5.76 -8.82 14.08
N ALA A 197 5.75 -8.11 12.95
CA ALA A 197 6.68 -8.35 11.86
C ALA A 197 8.14 -8.11 12.27
N PHE A 198 8.43 -7.01 12.97
CA PHE A 198 9.78 -6.76 13.49
C PHE A 198 10.18 -7.75 14.60
N HIS A 199 9.25 -8.08 15.50
CA HIS A 199 9.51 -8.98 16.61
C HIS A 199 9.78 -10.42 16.15
N ALA A 200 8.93 -10.95 15.27
CA ALA A 200 9.04 -12.33 14.79
C ALA A 200 9.95 -12.47 13.57
N GLY A 201 10.15 -11.39 12.81
CA GLY A 201 10.97 -11.39 11.61
C GLY A 201 12.43 -11.59 11.93
N GLY A 202 13.01 -10.82 12.84
CA GLY A 202 14.46 -10.82 13.10
C GLY A 202 15.28 -10.39 11.87
N ASP A 203 16.36 -9.65 12.10
CA ASP A 203 17.35 -9.26 11.08
C ASP A 203 16.73 -8.69 9.79
N ILE A 204 15.74 -7.80 9.90
CA ILE A 204 15.17 -7.10 8.75
C ILE A 204 16.13 -5.97 8.35
N ASP A 205 16.65 -6.04 7.14
CA ASP A 205 17.63 -5.09 6.61
C ASP A 205 16.98 -3.96 5.79
N LEU A 206 15.73 -4.15 5.36
CA LEU A 206 15.01 -3.23 4.48
C LEU A 206 13.50 -3.37 4.65
N VAL A 207 12.76 -2.26 4.61
CA VAL A 207 11.28 -2.28 4.61
C VAL A 207 10.76 -1.69 3.31
N VAL A 208 9.87 -2.41 2.62
CA VAL A 208 9.22 -1.98 1.38
C VAL A 208 7.76 -1.68 1.66
N HIS A 209 7.33 -0.45 1.37
CA HIS A 209 5.93 -0.03 1.49
C HIS A 209 5.31 0.15 0.11
N THR A 210 4.15 -0.44 -0.17
CA THR A 210 3.48 -0.33 -1.49
C THR A 210 2.40 0.75 -1.54
N GLY A 211 2.60 1.89 -0.87
CA GLY A 211 1.65 3.01 -0.89
C GLY A 211 0.54 2.96 0.15
N ASP A 212 -0.19 4.06 0.24
CA ASP A 212 -1.22 4.35 1.23
C ASP A 212 -0.69 4.16 2.66
N GLN A 213 0.37 4.91 3.00
CA GLN A 213 0.94 4.93 4.35
C GLN A 213 -0.04 5.58 5.33
N VAL A 214 -0.73 6.62 4.87
CA VAL A 214 -1.79 7.34 5.58
C VAL A 214 -3.05 7.40 4.71
N ALA A 215 -4.21 7.66 5.32
CA ALA A 215 -5.50 7.76 4.64
C ALA A 215 -5.82 9.19 4.18
N GLN A 216 -4.83 9.90 3.65
CA GLN A 216 -4.99 11.32 3.31
C GLN A 216 -6.00 11.55 2.18
N ARG A 217 -6.83 12.60 2.32
CA ARG A 217 -7.91 13.04 1.42
C ARG A 217 -8.14 14.55 1.49
N ASP A 218 -8.94 15.05 0.54
CA ASP A 218 -9.05 16.43 0.00
C ASP A 218 -9.28 17.58 0.98
N ASP A 219 -9.58 17.32 2.26
CA ASP A 219 -9.90 18.35 3.25
C ASP A 219 -9.20 18.19 4.61
N LEU A 220 -8.36 17.18 4.80
CA LEU A 220 -7.77 16.87 6.09
C LEU A 220 -6.24 16.96 6.07
N ASP A 221 -5.70 17.84 6.90
CA ASP A 221 -4.31 17.81 7.30
C ASP A 221 -4.06 16.61 8.22
N HIS A 222 -3.67 15.48 7.61
CA HIS A 222 -3.43 14.18 8.26
C HIS A 222 -2.06 14.07 8.95
N ASP A 223 -1.58 15.16 9.57
CA ASP A 223 -0.39 15.12 10.41
C ASP A 223 -0.52 14.09 11.55
N ASP A 224 -1.73 13.88 12.06
CA ASP A 224 -2.05 12.87 13.06
C ASP A 224 -1.74 11.46 12.59
N GLU A 225 -2.19 11.08 11.39
CA GLU A 225 -1.92 9.75 10.82
C GLU A 225 -0.45 9.55 10.46
N TRP A 226 0.26 10.59 10.05
CA TRP A 226 1.73 10.54 9.93
C TRP A 226 2.41 10.37 11.28
N GLY A 227 1.85 10.94 12.34
CA GLY A 227 2.27 10.70 13.72
C GLY A 227 2.04 9.25 14.13
N GLU A 228 0.86 8.70 13.85
CA GLU A 228 0.52 7.30 14.08
C GLU A 228 1.43 6.34 13.31
N TRP A 229 1.72 6.62 12.04
CA TRP A 229 2.58 5.80 11.20
C TRP A 229 4.02 5.73 11.73
N ASN A 230 4.58 6.88 12.13
CA ASN A 230 5.88 6.94 12.77
C ASN A 230 5.88 6.23 14.14
N GLU A 231 4.83 6.37 14.95
CA GLU A 231 4.68 5.66 16.23
C GLU A 231 4.49 4.14 16.05
N ALA A 232 3.85 3.70 14.97
CA ALA A 232 3.65 2.30 14.66
C ALA A 232 4.98 1.59 14.36
N GLY A 233 5.83 2.20 13.52
CA GLY A 233 7.18 1.70 13.24
C GLY A 233 8.18 1.93 14.37
N GLY A 234 8.06 3.06 15.08
CA GLY A 234 8.93 3.47 16.17
C GLY A 234 10.40 3.55 15.74
N TYR A 235 11.31 3.15 16.63
CA TYR A 235 12.75 3.15 16.35
C TYR A 235 13.12 2.26 15.15
N ASN A 236 12.29 1.27 14.77
CA ASN A 236 12.60 0.42 13.63
C ASN A 236 12.69 1.21 12.32
N TYR A 237 11.87 2.24 12.15
CA TYR A 237 11.94 3.10 10.95
C TYR A 237 13.16 4.01 10.94
N ALA A 238 13.76 4.23 12.10
CA ALA A 238 14.99 5.01 12.25
C ALA A 238 16.27 4.17 12.05
N ILE A 239 16.20 2.83 12.20
CA ILE A 239 17.38 1.94 12.09
C ILE A 239 17.36 1.02 10.87
N VAL A 240 16.18 0.73 10.33
CA VAL A 240 16.00 -0.04 9.09
C VAL A 240 15.59 0.91 7.98
N PRO A 241 16.25 0.91 6.82
CA PRO A 241 15.86 1.78 5.71
C PRO A 241 14.48 1.46 5.14
N GLN A 242 13.70 2.50 4.89
CA GLN A 242 12.36 2.44 4.33
C GLN A 242 12.39 2.77 2.82
N LEU A 243 11.72 1.94 2.01
CA LEU A 243 11.48 2.09 0.57
C LEU A 243 9.97 2.26 0.33
N PRO A 244 9.46 3.50 0.33
CA PRO A 244 8.04 3.76 0.09
C PRO A 244 7.72 3.96 -1.39
N ALA A 245 6.66 3.31 -1.87
CA ALA A 245 5.90 3.73 -3.05
C ALA A 245 4.78 4.67 -2.61
N ALA A 246 4.38 5.59 -3.49
CA ALA A 246 3.20 6.43 -3.28
C ALA A 246 1.94 5.69 -3.74
N GLY A 247 0.90 5.73 -2.91
CA GLY A 247 -0.45 5.29 -3.23
C GLY A 247 -1.35 6.44 -3.65
N ASN A 248 -2.64 6.17 -3.79
CA ASN A 248 -3.59 7.22 -4.18
C ASN A 248 -3.90 8.16 -3.00
N HIS A 249 -3.71 7.71 -1.76
CA HIS A 249 -3.91 8.55 -0.58
C HIS A 249 -2.73 9.46 -0.26
N GLU A 250 -1.57 9.27 -0.90
CA GLU A 250 -0.48 10.24 -0.83
C GLU A 250 -0.73 11.47 -1.72
N TYR A 251 -1.80 11.47 -2.53
CA TYR A 251 -2.20 12.59 -3.39
C TYR A 251 -3.44 13.30 -2.83
N ILE A 252 -3.50 14.61 -3.05
CA ILE A 252 -4.67 15.46 -2.77
C ILE A 252 -5.36 15.75 -4.09
N GLU A 253 -6.68 15.53 -4.15
CA GLU A 253 -7.51 15.87 -5.31
C GLU A 253 -8.01 17.32 -5.15
N HIS A 254 -7.92 18.08 -6.24
CA HIS A 254 -8.37 19.46 -6.29
C HIS A 254 -9.26 19.66 -7.51
N GLU A 255 -10.53 19.99 -7.28
CA GLU A 255 -11.48 20.32 -8.34
C GLU A 255 -11.13 21.68 -8.96
N LEU A 256 -10.95 21.71 -10.27
CA LEU A 256 -10.68 22.91 -11.05
C LEU A 256 -12.00 23.62 -11.41
N PRO A 257 -11.98 24.92 -11.73
CA PRO A 257 -13.19 25.68 -12.05
C PRO A 257 -14.00 25.16 -13.26
N ASP A 258 -13.38 24.34 -14.11
CA ASP A 258 -14.03 23.69 -15.27
C ASP A 258 -14.66 22.33 -14.92
N GLY A 259 -14.62 21.92 -13.65
CA GLY A 259 -15.14 20.66 -13.14
C GLY A 259 -14.22 19.46 -13.37
N SER A 260 -12.99 19.67 -13.86
CA SER A 260 -11.98 18.61 -13.92
C SER A 260 -11.21 18.50 -12.60
N GLU A 261 -10.71 17.31 -12.28
CA GLU A 261 -9.93 17.09 -11.06
C GLU A 261 -8.43 17.06 -11.39
N GLN A 262 -7.63 17.70 -10.53
CA GLN A 262 -6.18 17.62 -10.56
C GLN A 262 -5.65 16.99 -9.28
N LYS A 263 -4.70 16.06 -9.42
CA LYS A 263 -3.99 15.46 -8.27
C LYS A 263 -2.65 16.12 -8.07
N HIS A 264 -2.33 16.42 -6.81
CA HIS A 264 -1.02 16.92 -6.38
C HIS A 264 -0.47 16.05 -5.26
N LEU A 265 0.83 15.78 -5.29
CA LEU A 265 1.47 15.00 -4.23
C LEU A 265 1.33 15.74 -2.90
N GLY A 266 0.90 15.01 -1.88
CA GLY A 266 0.68 15.50 -0.55
C GLY A 266 1.95 16.10 0.05
N LEU A 267 1.76 17.24 0.70
CA LEU A 267 2.77 18.04 1.38
C LEU A 267 3.66 17.28 2.38
N TYR A 268 3.22 16.14 2.91
CA TYR A 268 3.98 15.36 3.87
C TYR A 268 4.94 14.36 3.22
N TRP A 269 4.75 14.02 1.95
CA TRP A 269 5.56 12.99 1.31
C TRP A 269 7.05 13.34 1.32
N ASP A 270 7.39 14.54 0.85
CA ASP A 270 8.77 15.02 0.84
C ASP A 270 9.31 15.25 2.25
N ARG A 271 8.47 15.58 3.23
CA ARG A 271 8.86 15.79 4.64
C ARG A 271 9.19 14.50 5.37
N GLN A 272 8.56 13.41 4.99
CA GLN A 272 8.71 12.10 5.62
C GLN A 272 9.83 11.30 4.97
N PHE A 273 10.13 11.56 3.70
CA PHE A 273 11.08 10.75 2.95
C PHE A 273 12.09 11.58 2.16
N LYS A 274 13.38 11.33 2.42
CA LYS A 274 14.48 11.78 1.57
C LYS A 274 14.87 10.67 0.60
N LEU A 275 14.27 10.68 -0.59
CA LEU A 275 14.41 9.60 -1.58
C LEU A 275 15.56 9.83 -2.59
N PRO A 276 16.03 8.77 -3.29
CA PRO A 276 17.20 8.83 -4.18
C PRO A 276 17.18 9.86 -5.31
N GLY A 277 16.01 10.25 -5.80
CA GLY A 277 15.86 11.23 -6.88
C GLY A 277 16.37 10.76 -8.25
N ASN A 278 16.51 9.45 -8.48
CA ASN A 278 16.98 8.85 -9.75
C ASN A 278 15.83 8.31 -10.63
N GLY A 279 14.64 8.84 -10.41
CA GLY A 279 13.38 8.44 -11.05
C GLY A 279 13.17 8.94 -12.46
N VAL A 280 11.91 8.91 -12.86
CA VAL A 280 11.41 9.56 -14.07
C VAL A 280 11.50 11.08 -13.91
N PRO A 281 12.02 11.81 -14.90
CA PRO A 281 12.04 13.27 -14.87
C PRO A 281 10.66 13.88 -14.57
N GLY A 282 10.56 14.71 -13.54
CA GLY A 282 9.29 15.28 -13.06
C GLY A 282 8.47 14.39 -12.12
N LEU A 283 8.94 13.18 -11.80
CA LEU A 283 8.36 12.25 -10.83
C LEU A 283 9.44 11.63 -9.93
N GLU A 284 10.59 12.27 -9.78
CA GLU A 284 11.73 11.75 -9.00
C GLU A 284 11.42 11.62 -7.51
N ALA A 285 10.37 12.31 -7.05
CA ALA A 285 9.87 12.20 -5.69
C ALA A 285 9.16 10.87 -5.41
N THR A 286 8.57 10.21 -6.41
CA THR A 286 7.72 9.02 -6.22
C THR A 286 8.13 7.82 -7.06
N THR A 287 8.97 8.04 -8.07
CA THR A 287 9.61 6.99 -8.87
C THR A 287 11.11 6.99 -8.61
N TYR A 288 11.70 5.83 -8.41
CA TYR A 288 13.14 5.67 -8.18
C TYR A 288 13.52 4.19 -8.19
N PHE A 289 14.81 3.90 -8.24
CA PHE A 289 15.30 2.53 -8.01
C PHE A 289 16.46 2.51 -7.03
N VAL A 290 16.58 1.40 -6.31
CA VAL A 290 17.69 1.13 -5.38
C VAL A 290 18.23 -0.27 -5.65
N ASP A 291 19.55 -0.39 -5.75
CA ASP A 291 20.23 -1.68 -5.77
C ASP A 291 20.74 -1.99 -4.34
N TYR A 292 20.00 -2.82 -3.60
CA TYR A 292 20.36 -3.23 -2.25
C TYR A 292 20.92 -4.65 -2.28
N GLN A 293 22.23 -4.79 -2.02
CA GLN A 293 22.94 -6.07 -1.96
C GLN A 293 22.69 -7.01 -3.15
N GLY A 294 22.66 -6.45 -4.36
CA GLY A 294 22.44 -7.22 -5.58
C GLY A 294 20.97 -7.56 -5.88
N VAL A 295 20.02 -6.88 -5.23
CA VAL A 295 18.60 -6.87 -5.59
C VAL A 295 18.21 -5.47 -6.05
N ARG A 296 17.59 -5.35 -7.21
CA ARG A 296 17.05 -4.09 -7.72
C ARG A 296 15.59 -3.96 -7.32
N PHE A 297 15.26 -2.93 -6.56
CA PHE A 297 13.89 -2.49 -6.31
C PHE A 297 13.60 -1.32 -7.24
N VAL A 298 12.58 -1.45 -8.09
CA VAL A 298 12.07 -0.37 -8.95
C VAL A 298 10.72 0.07 -8.42
N VAL A 299 10.65 1.31 -7.92
CA VAL A 299 9.45 1.90 -7.35
C VAL A 299 8.77 2.77 -8.41
N LEU A 300 7.50 2.48 -8.66
CA LEU A 300 6.65 3.18 -9.64
C LEU A 300 5.51 3.92 -8.95
N ASP A 301 4.99 4.93 -9.62
CA ASP A 301 3.86 5.72 -9.17
C ASP A 301 2.59 5.34 -9.95
N GLY A 302 1.78 4.47 -9.35
CA GLY A 302 0.54 4.00 -9.95
C GLY A 302 -0.50 5.10 -10.11
N THR A 303 -0.56 6.05 -9.17
CA THR A 303 -1.54 7.16 -9.19
C THR A 303 -1.21 8.12 -10.34
N ALA A 304 0.05 8.52 -10.48
CA ALA A 304 0.47 9.36 -11.59
C ALA A 304 0.29 8.65 -12.94
N ALA A 305 0.51 7.33 -12.99
CA ALA A 305 0.30 6.55 -14.20
C ALA A 305 -1.17 6.49 -14.62
N ALA A 306 -2.06 6.16 -13.69
CA ALA A 306 -3.50 5.99 -13.96
C ALA A 306 -4.22 7.33 -14.19
N ASP A 307 -3.90 8.35 -13.38
CA ASP A 307 -4.77 9.52 -13.23
C ASP A 307 -4.14 10.82 -13.75
N MET A 308 -2.82 10.86 -13.97
CA MET A 308 -2.09 12.09 -14.32
C MET A 308 -1.41 12.03 -15.70
N GLY A 309 -1.74 11.01 -16.51
CA GLY A 309 -1.21 10.85 -17.87
C GLY A 309 0.27 10.47 -17.92
N LYS A 310 0.85 9.95 -16.83
CA LYS A 310 2.29 9.67 -16.72
C LYS A 310 2.71 8.24 -17.06
N VAL A 311 1.78 7.39 -17.49
CA VAL A 311 2.05 5.98 -17.77
C VAL A 311 3.14 5.76 -18.83
N ALA A 312 3.16 6.56 -19.91
CA ALA A 312 4.11 6.36 -21.01
C ALA A 312 5.57 6.65 -20.60
N GLU A 313 5.79 7.76 -19.89
CA GLU A 313 7.10 8.16 -19.36
C GLU A 313 7.64 7.12 -18.37
N GLN A 314 6.78 6.66 -17.45
CA GLN A 314 7.12 5.60 -16.49
C GLN A 314 7.39 4.25 -17.16
N THR A 315 6.63 3.89 -18.21
CA THR A 315 6.83 2.62 -18.94
C THR A 315 8.17 2.59 -19.67
N LEU A 316 8.54 3.68 -20.34
CA LEU A 316 9.84 3.80 -21.01
C LEU A 316 10.98 3.73 -20.01
N TRP A 317 10.85 4.43 -18.88
CA TRP A 317 11.83 4.41 -17.82
C TRP A 317 11.95 3.03 -17.17
N LEU A 318 10.84 2.34 -16.89
CA LEU A 318 10.82 0.97 -16.36
C LEU A 318 11.58 0.01 -17.28
N ASP A 319 11.30 0.03 -18.59
CA ASP A 319 11.98 -0.83 -19.56
C ASP A 319 13.49 -0.57 -19.59
N LYS A 320 13.90 0.71 -19.57
CA LYS A 320 15.32 1.10 -19.54
C LYS A 320 16.01 0.73 -18.22
N THR A 321 15.37 0.99 -17.09
CA THR A 321 15.89 0.72 -15.75
C THR A 321 16.08 -0.78 -15.54
N LEU A 322 15.12 -1.61 -15.96
CA LEU A 322 15.26 -3.06 -15.89
C LEU A 322 16.26 -3.60 -16.92
N ALA A 323 16.34 -3.01 -18.13
CA ALA A 323 17.35 -3.39 -19.13
C ALA A 323 18.78 -3.20 -18.63
N ALA A 324 19.02 -2.14 -17.86
CA ALA A 324 20.33 -1.81 -17.30
C ALA A 324 20.65 -2.59 -16.01
N SER A 325 19.70 -3.39 -15.50
CA SER A 325 19.88 -4.11 -14.25
C SER A 325 20.91 -5.23 -14.38
N LYS A 326 21.89 -5.22 -13.46
CA LYS A 326 22.81 -6.33 -13.23
C LYS A 326 22.48 -7.08 -11.93
N ALA A 327 21.37 -6.71 -11.30
CA ALA A 327 20.94 -7.33 -10.06
C ALA A 327 20.60 -8.80 -10.29
N ARG A 328 20.81 -9.58 -9.23
CA ARG A 328 20.45 -10.99 -9.20
C ARG A 328 18.94 -11.16 -9.20
N TRP A 329 18.25 -10.33 -8.43
CA TRP A 329 16.79 -10.30 -8.35
C TRP A 329 16.28 -8.91 -8.71
N ASN A 330 15.19 -8.83 -9.46
CA ASN A 330 14.48 -7.61 -9.79
C ASN A 330 13.09 -7.65 -9.17
N VAL A 331 12.76 -6.64 -8.39
CA VAL A 331 11.48 -6.44 -7.72
C VAL A 331 10.87 -5.13 -8.22
N VAL A 332 9.63 -5.19 -8.68
CA VAL A 332 8.83 -3.99 -8.97
C VAL A 332 7.90 -3.73 -7.80
N VAL A 333 7.84 -2.49 -7.35
CA VAL A 333 7.01 -2.03 -6.23
C VAL A 333 6.07 -0.96 -6.76
N VAL A 334 4.76 -1.19 -6.65
CA VAL A 334 3.77 -0.23 -7.14
C VAL A 334 2.47 -0.36 -6.38
N HIS A 335 1.80 0.74 -6.09
CA HIS A 335 0.58 0.69 -5.29
C HIS A 335 -0.58 -0.03 -5.98
N HIS A 336 -0.94 0.38 -7.20
CA HIS A 336 -2.07 -0.17 -7.93
C HIS A 336 -1.75 -1.56 -8.51
N PRO A 337 -2.62 -2.57 -8.32
CA PRO A 337 -2.31 -3.93 -8.71
C PRO A 337 -2.44 -4.17 -10.22
N ILE A 338 -1.53 -4.97 -10.79
CA ILE A 338 -1.65 -5.49 -12.16
C ILE A 338 -2.83 -6.46 -12.30
N PHE A 339 -3.12 -7.23 -11.24
CA PHE A 339 -4.24 -8.16 -11.14
C PHE A 339 -5.01 -7.88 -9.86
N THR A 340 -6.27 -7.46 -9.97
CA THR A 340 -7.10 -7.09 -8.82
C THR A 340 -7.71 -8.30 -8.11
N CYS A 341 -7.73 -8.28 -6.78
CA CYS A 341 -8.49 -9.25 -5.97
C CYS A 341 -9.84 -8.73 -5.48
N ALA A 342 -10.12 -7.43 -5.61
CA ALA A 342 -11.32 -6.80 -5.05
C ALA A 342 -12.26 -6.21 -6.11
N ARG A 343 -11.72 -5.66 -7.20
CA ARG A 343 -12.49 -4.89 -8.18
C ARG A 343 -13.01 -5.78 -9.31
N PRO A 344 -14.07 -5.34 -10.03
CA PRO A 344 -14.62 -6.12 -11.16
C PRO A 344 -13.63 -6.31 -12.31
N ALA A 345 -12.76 -5.33 -12.53
CA ALA A 345 -11.79 -5.31 -13.63
C ALA A 345 -10.43 -4.78 -13.17
N ASP A 346 -9.38 -5.22 -13.87
CA ASP A 346 -8.02 -4.70 -13.72
C ASP A 346 -7.92 -3.27 -14.26
N ILE A 347 -6.94 -2.49 -13.79
CA ILE A 347 -6.72 -1.12 -14.28
C ILE A 347 -5.97 -1.21 -15.61
N SER A 348 -6.71 -1.17 -16.72
CA SER A 348 -6.18 -1.41 -18.08
C SER A 348 -4.98 -0.52 -18.42
N ALA A 349 -5.03 0.77 -18.10
CA ALA A 349 -3.94 1.71 -18.35
C ALA A 349 -2.59 1.23 -17.77
N ILE A 350 -2.63 0.65 -16.57
CA ILE A 350 -1.46 0.11 -15.88
C ILE A 350 -1.12 -1.29 -16.39
N GLN A 351 -2.10 -2.18 -16.47
CA GLN A 351 -1.92 -3.58 -16.86
C GLN A 351 -1.35 -3.68 -18.28
N ASP A 352 -1.95 -2.98 -19.25
CA ASP A 352 -1.56 -3.05 -20.66
C ASP A 352 -0.16 -2.45 -20.91
N ALA A 353 0.23 -1.44 -20.13
CA ALA A 353 1.50 -0.76 -20.28
C ALA A 353 2.66 -1.50 -19.59
N TRP A 354 2.47 -1.93 -18.32
CA TRP A 354 3.57 -2.43 -17.51
C TRP A 354 3.72 -3.95 -17.55
N LYS A 355 2.64 -4.73 -17.62
CA LYS A 355 2.74 -6.19 -17.67
C LYS A 355 3.67 -6.68 -18.80
N PRO A 356 3.58 -6.17 -20.05
CA PRO A 356 4.49 -6.61 -21.11
C PRO A 356 5.96 -6.32 -20.81
N VAL A 357 6.27 -5.17 -20.18
CA VAL A 357 7.64 -4.81 -19.80
C VAL A 357 8.14 -5.70 -18.67
N ILE A 358 7.33 -5.90 -17.62
CA ILE A 358 7.65 -6.76 -16.46
C ILE A 358 7.98 -8.18 -16.92
N GLU A 359 7.16 -8.76 -17.80
CA GLU A 359 7.36 -10.10 -18.34
C GLU A 359 8.57 -10.17 -19.28
N LYS A 360 8.71 -9.24 -20.22
CA LYS A 360 9.86 -9.14 -21.14
C LYS A 360 11.18 -9.04 -20.39
N ARG A 361 11.20 -8.29 -19.29
CA ARG A 361 12.39 -8.04 -18.46
C ARG A 361 12.61 -9.10 -17.38
N LYS A 362 11.75 -10.12 -17.30
CA LYS A 362 11.86 -11.24 -16.36
C LYS A 362 11.97 -10.77 -14.92
N VAL A 363 11.14 -9.80 -14.53
CA VAL A 363 10.99 -9.40 -13.14
C VAL A 363 10.63 -10.62 -12.31
N ASP A 364 11.19 -10.75 -11.11
CA ASP A 364 10.98 -11.92 -10.26
C ASP A 364 9.71 -11.77 -9.43
N LEU A 365 9.51 -10.59 -8.85
CA LEU A 365 8.44 -10.29 -7.91
C LEU A 365 7.86 -8.90 -8.17
N VAL A 366 6.54 -8.78 -8.10
CA VAL A 366 5.81 -7.50 -8.14
C VAL A 366 5.00 -7.37 -6.85
N LEU A 367 5.33 -6.35 -6.04
CA LEU A 367 4.73 -6.08 -4.74
C LEU A 367 3.73 -4.93 -4.87
N GLN A 368 2.49 -5.15 -4.39
CA GLN A 368 1.37 -4.25 -4.66
C GLN A 368 0.42 -4.05 -3.47
N GLY A 369 -0.29 -2.94 -3.45
CA GLY A 369 -1.28 -2.62 -2.42
C GLY A 369 -2.66 -2.38 -3.00
N HIS A 370 -3.32 -1.33 -2.52
CA HIS A 370 -4.54 -0.68 -3.02
C HIS A 370 -5.82 -1.49 -2.90
N ASP A 371 -5.77 -2.76 -3.27
CA ASP A 371 -6.82 -3.71 -3.01
C ASP A 371 -6.62 -4.23 -1.59
N HIS A 372 -7.51 -3.84 -0.70
CA HIS A 372 -7.47 -4.20 0.72
C HIS A 372 -7.87 -5.68 0.95
N CYS A 373 -7.19 -6.58 0.25
CA CYS A 373 -7.25 -8.03 0.33
C CYS A 373 -5.82 -8.58 0.16
N CYS A 374 -5.67 -9.90 0.23
CA CYS A 374 -4.43 -10.54 -0.17
C CYS A 374 -4.68 -11.37 -1.41
N SER A 375 -3.75 -11.30 -2.38
CA SER A 375 -3.72 -12.26 -3.48
C SER A 375 -2.32 -12.51 -4.01
N ARG A 376 -2.11 -13.70 -4.56
CA ARG A 376 -0.91 -14.07 -5.32
C ARG A 376 -1.31 -14.64 -6.66
N VAL A 377 -0.73 -14.12 -7.73
CA VAL A 377 -0.91 -14.60 -9.11
C VAL A 377 0.45 -14.96 -9.68
N THR A 378 0.63 -16.23 -10.06
CA THR A 378 1.84 -16.73 -10.74
C THR A 378 1.62 -16.91 -12.25
N ASN A 379 0.36 -17.03 -12.69
CA ASN A 379 0.01 -17.14 -14.10
C ASN A 379 -1.22 -16.27 -14.44
N PRO A 380 -1.12 -15.32 -15.39
CA PRO A 380 -2.24 -14.46 -15.80
C PRO A 380 -3.49 -15.23 -16.27
N ALA A 381 -3.33 -16.44 -16.80
CA ALA A 381 -4.43 -17.30 -17.24
C ALA A 381 -5.19 -17.98 -16.08
N GLY A 382 -4.75 -17.77 -14.83
CA GLY A 382 -5.42 -18.22 -13.62
C GLY A 382 -4.82 -19.48 -12.99
N ARG A 383 -5.38 -19.90 -11.85
CA ARG A 383 -4.81 -20.94 -10.98
C ARG A 383 -4.62 -22.28 -11.69
N ALA A 384 -5.59 -22.72 -12.49
CA ALA A 384 -5.45 -23.98 -13.21
C ALA A 384 -4.24 -23.99 -14.18
N ALA A 385 -3.96 -22.85 -14.82
CA ALA A 385 -2.79 -22.69 -15.68
C ALA A 385 -1.48 -22.58 -14.87
N ALA A 386 -1.54 -21.96 -13.68
CA ALA A 386 -0.43 -21.96 -12.73
C ALA A 386 -0.08 -23.39 -12.27
N ASP A 387 -1.07 -24.15 -11.79
CA ASP A 387 -0.91 -25.52 -11.30
C ASP A 387 -0.28 -26.41 -12.40
N ALA A 388 -0.77 -26.31 -13.64
CA ALA A 388 -0.20 -27.04 -14.78
C ALA A 388 1.25 -26.63 -15.07
N ALA A 389 1.55 -25.33 -15.05
CA ALA A 389 2.91 -24.83 -15.28
C ALA A 389 3.89 -25.26 -14.16
N HIS A 390 3.43 -25.29 -12.91
CA HIS A 390 4.23 -25.73 -11.77
C HIS A 390 4.46 -27.24 -11.80
N ALA A 391 3.44 -28.05 -12.11
CA ALA A 391 3.56 -29.50 -12.26
C ALA A 391 4.57 -29.89 -13.37
N GLU A 392 4.63 -29.11 -14.44
CA GLU A 392 5.62 -29.27 -15.52
C GLU A 392 6.97 -28.61 -15.22
N ASN A 393 7.14 -28.00 -14.04
CA ASN A 393 8.34 -27.30 -13.63
C ASN A 393 8.82 -26.24 -14.65
N ARG A 394 7.86 -25.54 -15.27
CA ARG A 394 8.13 -24.46 -16.22
C ARG A 394 8.80 -23.28 -15.51
N PRO A 395 9.61 -22.47 -16.23
CA PRO A 395 10.16 -21.25 -15.66
C PRO A 395 9.08 -20.33 -15.09
N GLN A 396 9.30 -19.83 -13.87
CA GLN A 396 8.41 -18.88 -13.20
C GLN A 396 9.03 -17.49 -13.14
N GLY A 397 8.18 -16.48 -13.34
CA GLY A 397 8.48 -15.07 -13.15
C GLY A 397 7.70 -14.24 -14.17
N PRO A 398 7.14 -13.08 -13.78
CA PRO A 398 7.00 -12.57 -12.40
C PRO A 398 5.99 -13.34 -11.53
N VAL A 399 6.06 -13.14 -10.22
CA VAL A 399 4.97 -13.42 -9.27
C VAL A 399 4.37 -12.09 -8.82
N TYR A 400 3.06 -11.92 -8.94
CA TYR A 400 2.36 -10.70 -8.52
C TYR A 400 1.70 -10.93 -7.16
N VAL A 401 1.92 -10.02 -6.22
CA VAL A 401 1.43 -10.13 -4.85
C VAL A 401 0.74 -8.83 -4.43
N VAL A 402 -0.49 -8.97 -3.95
CA VAL A 402 -1.26 -7.92 -3.27
C VAL A 402 -1.34 -8.28 -1.79
N SER A 403 -1.18 -7.29 -0.92
CA SER A 403 -1.28 -7.44 0.53
C SER A 403 -1.97 -6.23 1.16
N VAL A 404 -2.31 -6.35 2.44
CA VAL A 404 -2.82 -5.28 3.28
C VAL A 404 -2.42 -5.51 4.74
N VAL A 405 -1.92 -4.45 5.37
CA VAL A 405 -1.55 -4.39 6.79
C VAL A 405 -2.66 -3.72 7.60
N GLY A 406 -3.31 -2.70 7.03
CA GLY A 406 -4.31 -1.86 7.66
C GLY A 406 -5.64 -2.56 7.98
N SER A 407 -6.56 -1.82 8.59
CA SER A 407 -7.84 -2.36 9.08
C SER A 407 -8.98 -2.31 8.07
N LYS A 408 -8.90 -1.40 7.09
CA LYS A 408 -9.87 -1.32 5.99
C LYS A 408 -9.70 -2.56 5.12
N MET A 409 -10.80 -3.24 4.81
CA MET A 409 -10.84 -4.50 4.06
C MET A 409 -11.84 -4.39 2.90
N TYR A 410 -11.54 -5.04 1.77
CA TYR A 410 -12.45 -5.18 0.64
C TYR A 410 -12.92 -6.62 0.48
N GLY A 411 -14.15 -6.76 -0.01
CA GLY A 411 -14.68 -8.04 -0.45
C GLY A 411 -13.90 -8.54 -1.67
N LEU A 412 -13.69 -9.85 -1.75
CA LEU A 412 -13.05 -10.46 -2.89
C LEU A 412 -13.99 -10.48 -4.10
N ASN A 413 -13.45 -10.24 -5.30
CA ASN A 413 -14.20 -10.30 -6.54
C ASN A 413 -14.52 -11.76 -6.96
N ASP A 414 -15.38 -11.92 -7.97
CA ASP A 414 -15.81 -13.24 -8.47
C ASP A 414 -14.65 -14.09 -9.02
N ARG A 415 -13.58 -13.46 -9.49
CA ARG A 415 -12.38 -14.12 -10.04
C ARG A 415 -11.42 -14.59 -8.95
N ALA A 416 -11.51 -14.09 -7.72
CA ALA A 416 -10.57 -14.40 -6.64
C ALA A 416 -10.53 -15.89 -6.25
N ARG A 417 -11.56 -16.66 -6.63
CA ARG A 417 -11.61 -18.11 -6.42
C ARG A 417 -10.99 -18.93 -7.55
N THR A 418 -10.65 -18.33 -8.69
CA THR A 418 -10.19 -19.06 -9.89
C THR A 418 -8.91 -18.50 -10.49
N GLN A 419 -8.68 -17.19 -10.39
CA GLN A 419 -7.50 -16.55 -10.96
C GLN A 419 -6.27 -16.65 -10.06
N PRO A 420 -6.26 -16.13 -8.82
CA PRO A 420 -5.08 -16.20 -7.98
C PRO A 420 -4.83 -17.62 -7.45
N ASP A 421 -3.56 -17.94 -7.26
CA ASP A 421 -3.07 -19.13 -6.56
C ASP A 421 -3.52 -19.14 -5.10
N LYS A 422 -3.51 -17.96 -4.46
CA LYS A 422 -3.92 -17.71 -3.09
C LYS A 422 -4.67 -16.40 -3.00
N ALA A 423 -5.75 -16.36 -2.23
CA ALA A 423 -6.52 -15.15 -1.95
C ALA A 423 -7.06 -15.16 -0.52
N ALA A 424 -7.04 -14.02 0.15
CA ALA A 424 -7.57 -13.84 1.50
C ALA A 424 -8.46 -12.59 1.58
N ALA A 425 -9.66 -12.76 2.13
CA ALA A 425 -10.52 -11.69 2.62
C ALA A 425 -10.26 -11.47 4.12
N ASP A 426 -10.56 -10.28 4.64
CA ASP A 426 -10.60 -9.96 6.08
C ASP A 426 -9.39 -10.47 6.87
N THR A 427 -8.19 -10.24 6.33
CA THR A 427 -6.95 -10.78 6.90
C THR A 427 -5.84 -9.75 6.81
N GLN A 428 -5.45 -9.19 7.96
CA GLN A 428 -4.24 -8.38 8.07
C GLN A 428 -3.00 -9.28 7.99
N LEU A 429 -2.03 -8.89 7.15
CA LEU A 429 -0.83 -9.66 6.89
C LEU A 429 0.43 -8.79 6.93
N TYR A 430 1.56 -9.43 7.22
CA TYR A 430 2.90 -8.92 6.92
C TYR A 430 3.70 -9.96 6.16
N GLN A 431 4.69 -9.52 5.38
CA GLN A 431 5.47 -10.41 4.53
C GLN A 431 6.96 -10.30 4.83
N LEU A 432 7.61 -11.45 4.99
CA LEU A 432 9.07 -11.55 5.02
C LEU A 432 9.55 -12.11 3.69
N ILE A 433 10.55 -11.46 3.11
CA ILE A 433 11.15 -11.85 1.84
C ILE A 433 12.66 -12.03 2.05
N ASP A 434 13.11 -13.28 2.02
CA ASP A 434 14.52 -13.62 2.11
C ASP A 434 15.13 -13.69 0.71
N PHE A 435 16.09 -12.81 0.43
CA PHE A 435 16.86 -12.85 -0.80
C PHE A 435 18.15 -13.64 -0.56
N GLY A 436 18.24 -14.84 -1.12
CA GLY A 436 19.43 -15.67 -1.12
C GLY A 436 20.16 -15.69 -2.46
N GLU A 437 21.34 -16.31 -2.49
CA GLU A 437 22.18 -16.39 -3.71
C GLU A 437 21.51 -17.16 -4.85
N THR A 438 20.72 -18.17 -4.50
CA THR A 438 20.07 -19.09 -5.44
C THR A 438 18.56 -19.15 -5.26
N ALA A 439 18.02 -18.65 -4.15
CA ALA A 439 16.59 -18.67 -3.88
C ALA A 439 16.10 -17.35 -3.28
N LEU A 440 14.94 -16.88 -3.73
CA LEU A 440 14.12 -15.88 -3.07
C LEU A 440 12.99 -16.62 -2.36
N ARG A 441 12.79 -16.36 -1.06
CA ARG A 441 11.73 -17.00 -0.27
C ARG A 441 10.75 -15.96 0.24
N TYR A 442 9.48 -16.13 -0.10
CA TYR A 442 8.40 -15.26 0.34
C TYR A 442 7.57 -15.98 1.41
N ARG A 443 7.27 -15.32 2.52
CA ARG A 443 6.40 -15.82 3.58
C ARG A 443 5.43 -14.72 4.01
N ALA A 444 4.13 -14.97 3.88
CA ALA A 444 3.08 -14.10 4.40
C ALA A 444 2.56 -14.65 5.73
N TYR A 445 2.48 -13.81 6.74
CA TYR A 445 2.02 -14.15 8.08
C TYR A 445 0.82 -13.30 8.45
N THR A 446 -0.15 -13.92 9.11
CA THR A 446 -1.29 -13.21 9.73
C THR A 446 -0.81 -12.32 10.87
N ALA A 447 -1.65 -11.38 11.30
CA ALA A 447 -1.39 -10.53 12.47
C ALA A 447 -1.05 -11.28 13.77
N THR A 448 -1.37 -12.58 13.88
CA THR A 448 -1.02 -13.43 15.03
C THR A 448 0.25 -14.27 14.81
N GLY A 449 0.99 -14.02 13.74
CA GLY A 449 2.25 -14.71 13.42
C GLY A 449 2.08 -16.09 12.77
N ARG A 450 0.86 -16.50 12.41
CA ARG A 450 0.63 -17.78 11.70
C ARG A 450 0.93 -17.63 10.21
N LEU A 451 1.64 -18.59 9.63
CA LEU A 451 1.96 -18.64 8.21
C LEU A 451 0.67 -18.82 7.37
N TYR A 452 0.47 -17.94 6.39
CA TYR A 452 -0.70 -17.93 5.51
C TYR A 452 -0.36 -18.38 4.08
N ASP A 453 0.70 -17.82 3.51
CA ASP A 453 1.18 -18.16 2.18
C ASP A 453 2.70 -18.23 2.18
N ALA A 454 3.23 -19.09 1.32
CA ALA A 454 4.66 -19.32 1.20
C ALA A 454 5.00 -19.81 -0.20
N PHE A 455 6.08 -19.26 -0.76
CA PHE A 455 6.70 -19.82 -1.96
C PHE A 455 8.19 -19.50 -2.01
N ASP A 456 8.91 -20.32 -2.76
CA ASP A 456 10.32 -20.11 -3.09
C ASP A 456 10.47 -20.02 -4.61
N LEU A 457 11.19 -18.99 -5.07
CA LEU A 457 11.70 -18.90 -6.43
C LEU A 457 13.18 -19.30 -6.42
N THR A 458 13.51 -20.44 -7.02
CA THR A 458 14.89 -20.93 -7.10
C THR A 458 15.46 -20.71 -8.50
N ARG A 459 16.63 -20.09 -8.62
CA ARG A 459 17.31 -19.90 -9.91
C ARG A 459 17.77 -21.25 -10.46
N ALA A 460 17.33 -21.59 -11.67
CA ALA A 460 17.88 -22.75 -12.37
C ALA A 460 19.18 -22.39 -13.10
N SER A 461 20.13 -23.33 -13.13
CA SER A 461 21.39 -23.20 -13.89
C SER A 461 21.16 -23.03 -15.40
N THR A 462 20.06 -23.56 -15.92
CA THR A 462 19.63 -23.47 -17.33
C THR A 462 18.94 -22.14 -17.67
N GLY A 463 18.76 -21.24 -16.70
CA GLY A 463 18.00 -20.01 -16.84
C GLY A 463 16.52 -20.13 -16.43
N GLY A 464 15.97 -18.99 -15.98
CA GLY A 464 14.61 -18.87 -15.43
C GLY A 464 14.49 -19.43 -14.01
N ASN A 465 13.63 -18.84 -13.18
CA ASN A 465 13.41 -19.37 -11.82
C ASN A 465 12.46 -20.56 -11.87
N ARG A 466 12.44 -21.36 -10.80
CA ARG A 466 11.46 -22.41 -10.56
C ARG A 466 10.67 -22.07 -9.32
N PHE A 467 9.38 -22.28 -9.42
CA PHE A 467 8.43 -22.07 -8.34
C PHE A 467 8.31 -23.33 -7.51
N SER A 468 8.26 -23.18 -6.20
CA SER A 468 7.89 -24.26 -5.29
C SER A 468 7.17 -23.69 -4.07
N VAL A 469 6.25 -24.48 -3.51
CA VAL A 469 5.64 -24.19 -2.23
C VAL A 469 6.35 -25.07 -1.20
N PRO A 470 6.91 -24.50 -0.11
CA PRO A 470 7.54 -25.30 0.93
C PRO A 470 6.51 -26.18 1.64
N ASP A 471 6.96 -27.33 2.12
CA ASP A 471 6.16 -28.19 3.00
C ASP A 471 6.08 -27.56 4.40
N ALA A 472 5.16 -26.61 4.56
CA ALA A 472 4.91 -25.91 5.80
C ALA A 472 3.39 -25.79 6.02
N ALA A 473 2.97 -26.00 7.25
CA ALA A 473 1.57 -25.83 7.63
C ALA A 473 1.18 -24.34 7.43
N THR A 474 0.22 -24.11 6.54
CA THR A 474 -0.40 -22.79 6.33
C THR A 474 -1.79 -22.78 6.94
N VAL A 475 -2.25 -21.63 7.40
CA VAL A 475 -3.67 -21.50 7.78
C VAL A 475 -4.54 -21.66 6.53
N PRO A 476 -5.76 -22.20 6.65
CA PRO A 476 -6.66 -22.41 5.52
C PRO A 476 -6.96 -21.11 4.77
N ALA A 477 -7.44 -21.24 3.53
CA ALA A 477 -7.87 -20.09 2.74
C ALA A 477 -8.96 -19.31 3.49
N ARG A 478 -8.87 -17.98 3.46
CA ARG A 478 -9.70 -17.10 4.27
C ARG A 478 -10.69 -16.37 3.38
N PHE A 479 -11.93 -16.83 3.37
CA PHE A 479 -13.03 -16.24 2.61
C PHE A 479 -14.19 -15.92 3.54
N CYS A 480 -14.98 -14.92 3.19
CA CYS A 480 -16.29 -14.75 3.81
C CYS A 480 -17.29 -15.76 3.24
N GLU A 481 -18.16 -16.26 4.11
CA GLU A 481 -19.30 -17.14 3.79
C GLU A 481 -20.60 -16.39 4.14
N GLY A 482 -21.25 -15.85 3.12
CA GLY A 482 -22.37 -14.93 3.34
C GLY A 482 -21.92 -13.69 4.11
N THR A 483 -22.47 -13.47 5.30
CA THR A 483 -22.12 -12.34 6.17
C THR A 483 -21.05 -12.67 7.21
N LEU A 484 -20.57 -13.91 7.28
CA LEU A 484 -19.57 -14.34 8.25
C LEU A 484 -18.17 -14.32 7.61
N GLY A 485 -17.24 -13.67 8.28
CA GLY A 485 -15.82 -13.67 7.95
C GLY A 485 -15.09 -14.93 8.44
N PRO A 486 -13.82 -15.09 8.05
CA PRO A 486 -13.02 -16.29 8.31
C PRO A 486 -12.74 -16.60 9.79
N ASP A 487 -13.01 -15.66 10.70
CA ASP A 487 -12.89 -15.85 12.16
C ASP A 487 -14.25 -15.98 12.87
N GLY A 488 -15.34 -16.14 12.11
CA GLY A 488 -16.71 -16.25 12.64
C GLY A 488 -17.36 -14.90 13.04
N ALA A 489 -16.63 -13.80 12.95
CA ALA A 489 -17.16 -12.44 13.06
C ALA A 489 -17.89 -12.02 11.78
N ALA A 490 -18.56 -10.86 11.80
CA ALA A 490 -19.13 -10.30 10.57
C ALA A 490 -18.03 -10.01 9.54
N CYS A 491 -18.31 -10.31 8.27
CA CYS A 491 -17.42 -9.99 7.16
C CYS A 491 -17.23 -8.46 7.08
N LEU A 492 -15.97 -8.02 7.08
CA LEU A 492 -15.59 -6.60 7.06
C LEU A 492 -15.50 -6.05 5.65
N GLY A 493 -15.08 -6.90 4.69
CA GLY A 493 -14.89 -6.56 3.30
C GLY A 493 -16.18 -6.07 2.62
N ARG A 494 -16.15 -4.84 2.10
CA ARG A 494 -17.22 -4.32 1.23
C ARG A 494 -16.90 -4.60 -0.23
N ALA A 495 -17.92 -4.90 -1.03
CA ALA A 495 -17.78 -5.00 -2.49
C ALA A 495 -17.29 -3.66 -3.08
N LYS A 496 -16.55 -3.73 -4.18
CA LYS A 496 -15.92 -2.59 -4.86
C LYS A 496 -16.42 -2.38 -6.27
#